data_AF-A0A4R2P592-F1
#
_entry.id   AF-A0A4R2P592-F1
#
_cell.length_a   1.000
_cell.length_b   1.000
_cell.length_c   1.000
_cell.angle_alpha   90.00
_cell.angle_beta   90.00
_cell.angle_gamma   90.00
#
_symmetry.space_group_name_H-M   'P 1'
#
loop_
_entity.id
_entity.type
_entity.pdbx_description
1 polymer ?
#
loop_
_entity_poly.entity_id
_entity_poly.type
_entity_poly.pdbx_seq_one_letter_code
_entity_poly.pdbx_strand_id
1 'polypeptide(L)'
;MTKFKIYIYIFLVDFFLRLIGMNFVCNRLKKVKSRIKFKDSICDIKPIYEMCDVVNTACDKHPLKEKAKCLHQSIISFYILVKRGVPVNLCIGVSTDIFLAHAWVELSGKVINDKDSVKNNYKLIYKV
;
A
#
# COMPACT_ATOMS: atom_id res chain seq x y z
N MET A 1 -7.72 -3.97 -15.21
CA MET A 1 -8.20 -3.02 -14.19
C MET A 1 -8.07 -1.64 -14.79
N THR A 2 -9.15 -0.88 -14.91
CA THR A 2 -9.11 0.43 -15.60
C THR A 2 -8.49 1.49 -14.69
N LYS A 3 -7.70 2.42 -15.24
CA LYS A 3 -7.09 3.53 -14.51
C LYS A 3 -8.12 4.29 -13.66
N PHE A 4 -9.34 4.41 -14.16
CA PHE A 4 -10.49 5.00 -13.47
C PHE A 4 -10.76 4.41 -12.06
N LYS A 5 -10.64 3.10 -11.89
CA LYS A 5 -10.84 2.46 -10.56
C LYS A 5 -9.78 2.90 -9.55
N ILE A 6 -8.55 3.16 -10.01
CA ILE A 6 -7.48 3.62 -9.12
C ILE A 6 -7.77 5.03 -8.62
N TYR A 7 -8.24 5.92 -9.48
CA TYR A 7 -8.68 7.27 -9.08
C TYR A 7 -9.80 7.24 -8.04
N ILE A 8 -10.79 6.34 -8.21
CA ILE A 8 -11.82 6.12 -7.19
C ILE A 8 -11.20 5.65 -5.87
N TYR A 9 -10.25 4.71 -5.90
CA TYR A 9 -9.58 4.25 -4.68
C TYR A 9 -8.76 5.35 -4.01
N ILE A 10 -8.07 6.22 -4.77
CA ILE A 10 -7.36 7.37 -4.21
C ILE A 10 -8.34 8.27 -3.45
N PHE A 11 -9.46 8.63 -4.09
CA PHE A 11 -10.49 9.46 -3.47
C PHE A 11 -11.05 8.80 -2.20
N LEU A 12 -11.39 7.52 -2.24
CA LEU A 12 -11.92 6.80 -1.07
C LEU A 12 -10.90 6.73 0.06
N VAL A 13 -9.63 6.44 -0.24
CA VAL A 13 -8.57 6.36 0.79
C VAL A 13 -8.35 7.72 1.44
N ASP A 14 -8.25 8.81 0.67
CA ASP A 14 -8.12 10.17 1.22
C ASP A 14 -9.34 10.52 2.09
N PHE A 15 -10.56 10.27 1.60
CA PHE A 15 -11.80 10.50 2.32
C PHE A 15 -11.85 9.75 3.66
N PHE A 16 -11.56 8.44 3.67
CA PHE A 16 -11.59 7.64 4.89
C PHE A 16 -10.46 7.98 5.86
N LEU A 17 -9.26 8.30 5.35
CA LEU A 17 -8.14 8.73 6.20
C LEU A 17 -8.45 10.06 6.89
N ARG A 18 -9.08 11.01 6.21
CA ARG A 18 -9.44 12.31 6.78
C ARG A 18 -10.60 12.25 7.75
N LEU A 19 -11.63 11.47 7.45
CA LEU A 19 -12.86 11.45 8.26
C LEU A 19 -12.82 10.50 9.45
N ILE A 20 -12.21 9.33 9.28
CA ILE A 20 -12.28 8.23 10.28
C ILE A 20 -10.90 7.89 10.85
N GLY A 21 -9.84 8.34 10.19
CA GLY A 21 -8.47 8.15 10.64
C GLY A 21 -7.87 6.79 10.29
N MET A 22 -6.57 6.68 10.54
CA MET A 22 -5.74 5.54 10.13
C MET A 22 -6.14 4.22 10.80
N ASN A 23 -6.54 4.25 12.07
CA ASN A 23 -6.93 3.03 12.81
C ASN A 23 -8.10 2.31 12.12
N PHE A 24 -9.13 3.04 11.70
CA PHE A 24 -10.27 2.44 11.03
C PHE A 24 -9.88 1.84 9.68
N VAL A 25 -9.11 2.57 8.88
CA VAL A 25 -8.62 2.12 7.57
C VAL A 25 -7.80 0.84 7.73
N CYS A 26 -6.81 0.82 8.63
CA CYS A 26 -6.00 -0.38 8.89
C CYS A 26 -6.84 -1.56 9.39
N ASN A 27 -7.81 -1.33 10.27
CA ASN A 27 -8.68 -2.40 10.76
C ASN A 27 -9.59 -2.96 9.65
N ARG A 28 -10.05 -2.10 8.73
CA ARG A 28 -10.79 -2.53 7.53
C ARG A 28 -9.90 -3.34 6.59
N LEU A 29 -8.65 -2.93 6.38
CA LEU A 29 -7.67 -3.65 5.57
C LEU A 29 -7.34 -5.03 6.15
N LYS A 30 -7.16 -5.13 7.48
CA LYS A 30 -7.00 -6.41 8.20
C LYS A 30 -8.17 -7.36 7.93
N LYS A 31 -9.40 -6.85 8.05
CA LYS A 31 -10.63 -7.63 7.77
C LYS A 31 -10.74 -8.05 6.30
N VAL A 32 -10.26 -7.22 5.36
CA VAL A 32 -10.24 -7.60 3.94
C VAL A 32 -9.23 -8.72 3.73
N LYS A 33 -8.03 -8.60 4.29
CA LYS A 33 -6.95 -9.60 4.20
C LYS A 33 -7.39 -10.96 4.75
N SER A 34 -8.05 -10.98 5.91
CA SER A 34 -8.50 -12.21 6.57
C SER A 34 -9.62 -12.96 5.82
N ARG A 35 -10.30 -12.31 4.86
CA ARG A 35 -11.41 -12.88 4.10
C ARG A 35 -11.00 -13.46 2.75
N ILE A 36 -9.76 -13.22 2.32
CA ILE A 36 -9.27 -13.69 1.02
C ILE A 36 -8.46 -14.97 1.20
N LYS A 37 -8.71 -15.96 0.34
CA LYS A 37 -7.81 -17.11 0.17
C LYS A 37 -6.62 -16.68 -0.67
N PHE A 38 -5.42 -16.83 -0.13
CA PHE A 38 -4.19 -16.52 -0.84
C PHE A 38 -3.79 -17.67 -1.76
N LYS A 39 -3.08 -17.34 -2.85
CA LYS A 39 -2.46 -18.35 -3.72
C LYS A 39 -1.23 -18.91 -3.01
N ASP A 40 -1.12 -20.23 -2.95
CA ASP A 40 -0.01 -20.92 -2.29
C ASP A 40 1.34 -20.65 -2.96
N SER A 41 1.32 -20.44 -4.28
CA SER A 41 2.50 -20.10 -5.07
C SER A 41 2.22 -18.93 -6.01
N ILE A 42 3.17 -18.01 -6.07
CA ILE A 42 3.19 -16.90 -7.03
C ILE A 42 4.17 -17.31 -8.14
N CYS A 43 3.64 -17.76 -9.27
CA CYS A 43 4.47 -18.17 -10.41
C CYS A 43 5.12 -16.99 -11.14
N ASP A 44 4.53 -15.78 -11.06
CA ASP A 44 5.06 -14.61 -11.74
C ASP A 44 4.90 -13.34 -10.89
N ILE A 45 6.04 -12.73 -10.58
CA ILE A 45 6.13 -11.48 -9.81
C ILE A 45 5.99 -10.24 -10.69
N LYS A 46 6.24 -10.33 -11.99
CA LYS A 46 6.26 -9.17 -12.89
C LYS A 46 4.93 -8.41 -12.91
N PRO A 47 3.76 -9.08 -12.99
CA PRO A 47 2.45 -8.39 -12.94
C PRO A 47 2.17 -7.70 -11.60
N ILE A 48 2.86 -8.09 -10.52
CA ILE A 48 2.73 -7.47 -9.20
C ILE A 48 3.45 -6.13 -9.19
N TYR A 49 4.69 -6.09 -9.68
CA TYR A 49 5.48 -4.86 -9.82
C TYR A 49 4.82 -3.89 -10.80
N GLU A 50 4.40 -4.37 -11.98
CA GLU A 50 3.69 -3.54 -12.96
C GLU A 50 2.42 -2.91 -12.37
N MET A 51 1.70 -3.65 -11.52
CA MET A 51 0.54 -3.11 -10.83
C MET A 51 0.91 -2.01 -9.84
N CYS A 52 1.99 -2.20 -9.06
CA CYS A 52 2.48 -1.18 -8.14
C CYS A 52 2.90 0.09 -8.89
N ASP A 53 3.57 -0.05 -10.03
CA ASP A 53 3.98 1.08 -10.89
C ASP A 53 2.79 1.85 -11.45
N VAL A 54 1.73 1.15 -11.86
CA VAL A 54 0.49 1.78 -12.33
C VAL A 54 -0.18 2.56 -11.20
N VAL A 55 -0.21 2.03 -9.97
CA VAL A 55 -0.74 2.72 -8.79
C VAL A 55 0.12 3.95 -8.44
N ASN A 56 1.44 3.79 -8.42
CA ASN A 56 2.39 4.88 -8.13
C ASN A 56 2.22 6.03 -9.11
N THR A 57 2.21 5.72 -10.42
CA THR A 57 2.00 6.69 -11.49
C THR A 57 0.65 7.39 -11.37
N ALA A 58 -0.42 6.67 -11.01
CA ALA A 58 -1.75 7.27 -10.84
C ALA A 58 -1.81 8.20 -9.61
N CYS A 59 -1.19 7.81 -8.50
CA CYS A 59 -1.09 8.64 -7.30
C CYS A 59 -0.25 9.90 -7.55
N ASP A 60 0.83 9.79 -8.32
CA ASP A 60 1.70 10.94 -8.65
C ASP A 60 1.03 11.97 -9.55
N LYS A 61 0.13 11.53 -10.43
CA LYS A 61 -0.64 12.40 -11.34
C LYS A 61 -1.93 12.92 -10.70
N HIS A 62 -2.25 12.51 -9.48
CA HIS A 62 -3.50 12.89 -8.83
C HIS A 62 -3.48 14.35 -8.35
N PRO A 63 -4.57 15.13 -8.50
CA PRO A 63 -4.62 16.52 -8.05
C PRO A 63 -4.46 16.70 -6.53
N LEU A 64 -4.82 15.69 -5.72
CA LEU A 64 -4.66 15.68 -4.24
C LEU A 64 -3.22 15.37 -3.77
N LYS A 65 -2.20 15.68 -4.57
CA LYS A 65 -0.78 15.25 -4.43
C LYS A 65 -0.06 15.64 -3.14
N GLU A 66 -0.57 16.57 -2.34
CA GLU A 66 0.23 17.28 -1.34
C GLU A 66 0.35 16.58 0.02
N LYS A 67 -0.42 15.52 0.29
CA LYS A 67 -0.37 14.85 1.61
C LYS A 67 -0.36 13.32 1.46
N ALA A 68 0.71 12.70 1.98
CA ALA A 68 0.86 11.26 2.21
C ALA A 68 0.83 10.33 0.96
N LYS A 69 1.60 10.65 -0.09
CA LYS A 69 1.72 9.80 -1.29
C LYS A 69 2.05 8.34 -0.98
N CYS A 70 3.06 8.11 -0.15
CA CYS A 70 3.52 6.75 0.18
C CYS A 70 2.43 5.93 0.90
N LEU A 71 1.64 6.56 1.79
CA LEU A 71 0.54 5.88 2.48
C LEU A 71 -0.59 5.52 1.52
N HIS A 72 -1.01 6.45 0.66
CA HIS A 72 -2.05 6.18 -0.35
C HIS A 72 -1.60 5.08 -1.32
N GLN A 73 -0.40 5.21 -1.89
CA GLN A 73 0.19 4.22 -2.79
C GLN A 73 0.21 2.84 -2.13
N SER A 74 0.68 2.75 -0.89
CA SER A 74 0.82 1.48 -0.19
C SER A 74 -0.53 0.86 0.19
N ILE A 75 -1.51 1.67 0.65
CA ILE A 75 -2.86 1.19 0.96
C ILE A 75 -3.55 0.66 -0.30
N ILE A 76 -3.48 1.39 -1.41
CA ILE A 76 -4.15 1.02 -2.66
C ILE A 76 -3.49 -0.24 -3.25
N SER A 77 -2.16 -0.27 -3.33
CA SER A 77 -1.41 -1.44 -3.78
C SER A 77 -1.71 -2.67 -2.92
N PHE A 78 -1.67 -2.52 -1.60
CA PHE A 78 -2.05 -3.58 -0.67
C PHE A 78 -3.48 -4.08 -0.93
N TYR A 79 -4.46 -3.17 -0.99
CA TYR A 79 -5.86 -3.54 -1.17
C TYR A 79 -6.09 -4.30 -2.48
N ILE A 80 -5.51 -3.83 -3.58
CA ILE A 80 -5.67 -4.43 -4.90
C ILE A 80 -5.00 -5.80 -4.98
N LEU A 81 -3.78 -5.93 -4.45
CA LEU A 81 -3.03 -7.18 -4.44
C LEU A 81 -3.69 -8.23 -3.54
N VAL A 82 -4.14 -7.84 -2.35
CA VAL A 82 -4.90 -8.72 -1.46
C VAL A 82 -6.18 -9.18 -2.14
N LYS A 83 -6.94 -8.30 -2.80
CA LYS A 83 -8.14 -8.69 -3.55
C LYS A 83 -7.88 -9.66 -4.71
N ARG A 84 -6.63 -9.74 -5.19
CA ARG A 84 -6.17 -10.69 -6.21
C ARG A 84 -5.62 -12.00 -5.63
N GLY A 85 -5.69 -12.17 -4.31
CA GLY A 85 -5.16 -13.35 -3.61
C GLY A 85 -3.64 -13.35 -3.47
N VAL A 86 -3.00 -12.19 -3.56
CA VAL A 86 -1.55 -12.06 -3.34
C VAL A 86 -1.27 -11.82 -1.84
N PRO A 87 -0.44 -12.65 -1.18
CA PRO A 87 -0.13 -12.56 0.25
C PRO A 87 0.86 -11.44 0.58
N VAL A 88 0.44 -10.19 0.38
CA VAL A 88 1.25 -9.01 0.73
C VAL A 88 0.95 -8.48 2.12
N ASN A 89 1.88 -7.69 2.66
CA ASN A 89 1.73 -6.98 3.92
C ASN A 89 1.87 -5.47 3.71
N LEU A 90 0.99 -4.68 4.32
CA LEU A 90 1.18 -3.23 4.41
C LEU A 90 2.04 -2.94 5.63
N CYS A 91 3.12 -2.19 5.43
CA CYS A 91 4.11 -1.84 6.43
C CYS A 91 4.12 -0.33 6.64
N ILE A 92 4.18 0.11 7.90
CA ILE A 92 4.32 1.51 8.29
C ILE A 92 5.51 1.60 9.24
N GLY A 93 6.44 2.49 8.92
CA GLY A 93 7.66 2.71 9.69
C GLY A 93 7.92 4.18 9.96
N VAL A 94 8.85 4.44 10.87
CA VAL A 94 9.32 5.78 11.23
C VAL A 94 10.84 5.84 11.22
N SER A 95 11.39 6.97 10.76
CA SER A 95 12.81 7.27 10.85
C SER A 95 13.06 8.16 12.07
N THR A 96 13.99 7.76 12.93
CA THR A 96 14.35 8.52 14.15
C THR A 96 15.23 9.72 13.86
N ASP A 97 15.98 9.70 12.75
CA ASP A 97 16.95 10.75 12.43
C ASP A 97 16.27 12.05 12.01
N ILE A 98 15.10 11.95 11.37
CA ILE A 98 14.34 13.10 10.83
C ILE A 98 12.85 13.10 11.22
N PHE A 99 12.43 12.21 12.14
CA PHE A 99 11.04 12.04 12.58
C PHE A 99 10.02 11.97 11.41
N LEU A 100 10.35 11.22 10.37
CA LEU A 100 9.46 10.99 9.23
C LEU A 100 8.79 9.62 9.30
N ALA A 101 7.50 9.57 8.95
CA ALA A 101 6.77 8.33 8.75
C ALA A 101 6.76 7.94 7.27
N HIS A 102 6.84 6.64 6.99
CA HIS A 102 6.76 6.09 5.64
C HIS A 102 5.94 4.80 5.63
N ALA A 103 5.35 4.50 4.47
CA ALA A 103 4.58 3.28 4.27
C ALA A 103 5.00 2.59 2.97
N TRP A 104 5.06 1.27 3.02
CA TRP A 104 5.40 0.41 1.88
C TRP A 104 4.64 -0.92 1.95
N VAL A 105 4.73 -1.72 0.88
CA VAL A 105 4.13 -3.04 0.77
C VAL A 105 5.23 -4.08 0.60
N GLU A 106 5.11 -5.17 1.34
CA GLU A 106 6.04 -6.30 1.27
C GLU A 106 5.37 -7.56 0.73
N LEU A 107 6.06 -8.24 -0.19
CA LEU A 107 5.76 -9.61 -0.59
C LEU A 107 6.91 -10.52 -0.17
N SER A 108 6.63 -11.53 0.66
CA SER A 108 7.67 -12.45 1.17
C SER A 108 8.89 -11.72 1.75
N GLY A 109 8.67 -10.58 2.42
CA GLY A 109 9.72 -9.77 3.05
C GLY A 109 10.49 -8.81 2.12
N LYS A 110 10.19 -8.80 0.81
CA LYS A 110 10.76 -7.87 -0.18
C LYS A 110 9.82 -6.70 -0.42
N VAL A 111 10.37 -5.49 -0.59
CA VAL A 111 9.58 -4.30 -0.90
C VAL A 111 9.17 -4.34 -2.38
N ILE A 112 7.89 -4.08 -2.67
CA ILE A 112 7.37 -4.23 -4.04
C ILE A 112 6.83 -2.94 -4.67
N ASN A 113 6.49 -1.93 -3.88
CA ASN A 113 5.96 -0.66 -4.38
C ASN A 113 6.90 0.53 -4.13
N ASP A 114 8.10 0.26 -3.63
CA ASP A 114 9.15 1.23 -3.32
C ASP A 114 10.53 0.55 -3.38
N LYS A 115 11.59 1.31 -3.12
CA LYS A 115 12.97 0.81 -3.06
C LYS A 115 13.21 0.02 -1.77
N ASP A 116 13.99 -1.06 -1.84
CA ASP A 116 14.34 -1.87 -0.67
C ASP A 116 15.08 -1.08 0.44
N SER A 117 15.72 0.05 0.09
CA SER A 117 16.40 0.93 1.06
C SER A 117 15.48 1.49 2.15
N VAL A 118 14.16 1.51 1.93
CA VAL A 118 13.20 1.94 2.97
C VAL A 118 13.30 1.10 4.23
N LYS A 119 13.66 -0.18 4.13
CA LYS A 119 13.81 -1.07 5.30
C LYS A 119 15.00 -0.70 6.18
N ASN A 120 16.01 -0.05 5.61
CA ASN A 120 17.19 0.41 6.35
C ASN A 120 16.94 1.80 6.97
N ASN A 121 16.12 2.62 6.31
CA ASN A 121 15.90 4.02 6.70
C ASN A 121 14.74 4.20 7.70
N TYR A 122 13.80 3.25 7.74
CA TYR A 122 12.60 3.33 8.57
C TYR A 122 12.46 2.09 9.46
N LYS A 123 12.31 2.32 10.76
CA LYS A 123 11.99 1.27 11.72
C LYS A 123 10.51 0.93 11.60
N LEU A 124 10.19 -0.32 11.27
CA LEU A 124 8.82 -0.82 11.21
C LEU A 124 8.14 -0.70 12.57
N ILE A 125 6.96 -0.06 12.61
CA ILE A 125 6.13 0.08 13.83
C ILE A 125 4.76 -0.59 13.69
N TYR A 126 4.28 -0.80 12.47
CA TYR A 126 2.98 -1.42 12.24
C TYR A 126 2.96 -2.25 10.95
N LYS A 127 2.28 -3.40 11.01
CA LYS A 127 2.12 -4.32 9.89
C LYS A 127 0.69 -4.86 9.84
N VAL A 128 0.12 -4.94 8.63
CA VAL A 128 -1.19 -5.54 8.32
C VAL A 128 -1.02 -6.85 7.59
#